data_AF-A0A968VWU6-F1
#
_entry.id   AF-A0A968VWU6-F1
#
_cell.length_a   1.000
_cell.length_b   1.000
_cell.length_c   1.000
_cell.angle_alpha   90.00
_cell.angle_beta   90.00
_cell.angle_gamma   90.00
#
_symmetry.space_group_name_H-M   'P 1'
#
loop_
_entity.id
_entity.type
_entity.pdbx_description
1 polymer ?
#
loop_
_entity_poly.entity_id
_entity_poly.type
_entity_poly.pdbx_seq_one_letter_code
_entity_poly.pdbx_strand_id
1 'polypeptide(L)'
;MQHNAVKVLMITESFRIGGKERRLLELLKGFSQVPWITCEVVMFKDLIEYEEVKALPYKIHTIPRAVKKDLSAFFKLNKTINNFKPDIVH
;
A
#
# COMPACT_ATOMS: atom_id res chain seq x y z
N MET A 1 -2.74 21.46 19.23
CA MET A 1 -1.95 21.55 17.99
C MET A 1 -2.68 20.72 16.94
N GLN A 2 -3.13 21.34 15.85
CA GLN A 2 -3.80 20.64 14.75
C GLN A 2 -2.71 20.02 13.89
N HIS A 3 -2.43 18.72 14.07
CA HIS A 3 -1.55 18.00 13.14
C HIS A 3 -2.37 17.66 11.90
N ASN A 4 -1.90 18.06 10.71
CA ASN A 4 -2.44 17.52 9.47
C ASN A 4 -2.23 16.00 9.48
N ALA A 5 -3.26 15.23 9.12
CA ALA A 5 -3.13 13.79 8.98
C ALA A 5 -2.13 13.46 7.86
N VAL A 6 -1.15 12.60 8.16
CA VAL A 6 -0.13 12.14 7.22
C VAL A 6 -0.69 11.00 6.38
N LYS A 7 -0.60 11.14 5.06
CA LYS A 7 -1.04 10.13 4.09
C LYS A 7 0.15 9.37 3.53
N VAL A 8 0.14 8.05 3.71
CA VAL A 8 1.22 7.17 3.25
C VAL A 8 0.70 6.21 2.20
N LEU A 9 1.32 6.19 1.02
CA LEU A 9 1.06 5.19 -0.02
C LEU A 9 2.18 4.14 0.03
N MET A 10 1.85 2.94 0.50
CA MET A 10 2.80 1.82 0.54
C MET A 10 2.79 1.09 -0.79
N ILE A 11 3.95 0.77 -1.35
CA ILE A 11 4.08 0.02 -2.61
C ILE A 11 4.80 -1.30 -2.32
N THR A 12 4.18 -2.41 -2.68
CA THR A 12 4.78 -3.74 -2.57
C THR A 12 4.51 -4.57 -3.82
N GLU A 13 5.30 -5.63 -4.02
CA GLU A 13 5.03 -6.57 -5.10
C GLU A 13 3.77 -7.39 -4.80
N SER A 14 3.71 -7.96 -3.60
CA SER A 14 2.64 -8.83 -3.11
C SER A 14 2.70 -8.95 -1.58
N PHE A 15 1.74 -9.66 -0.99
CA PHE A 15 1.79 -10.12 0.40
C PHE A 15 2.01 -11.63 0.44
N ARG A 16 3.10 -12.08 -0.19
CA ARG A 16 3.54 -13.47 -0.12
C ARG A 16 4.25 -13.74 1.21
N ILE A 17 4.32 -15.00 1.63
CA ILE A 17 5.03 -15.39 2.85
C ILE A 17 6.51 -14.99 2.71
N GLY A 18 6.96 -14.09 3.58
CA GLY A 18 8.29 -13.51 3.52
C GLY A 18 8.52 -12.48 4.62
N GLY A 19 9.78 -12.31 5.03
CA GLY A 19 10.12 -11.42 6.14
C GLY A 19 9.87 -9.93 5.83
N LYS A 20 10.02 -9.50 4.57
CA LYS A 20 9.76 -8.11 4.17
C LYS A 20 8.28 -7.80 4.21
N GLU A 21 7.48 -8.71 3.67
CA GLU A 21 6.02 -8.63 3.61
C GLU A 21 5.41 -8.72 5.02
N ARG A 22 5.94 -9.60 5.89
CA ARG A 22 5.56 -9.66 7.31
C ARG A 22 5.83 -8.34 8.03
N ARG A 23 7.00 -7.73 7.82
CA ARG A 23 7.35 -6.43 8.41
C ARG A 23 6.41 -5.32 7.95
N LEU A 24 6.06 -5.29 6.66
CA LEU A 24 5.09 -4.35 6.12
C LEU A 24 3.71 -4.54 6.75
N LEU A 25 3.24 -5.78 6.86
CA LEU A 25 1.97 -6.10 7.51
C LEU A 25 1.92 -5.61 8.96
N GLU A 26 2.97 -5.86 9.74
CA GLU A 26 3.02 -5.40 11.14
C GLU A 26 3.11 -3.88 11.25
N LEU A 27 3.84 -3.22 10.33
CA LEU A 27 3.86 -1.75 10.26
C LEU A 27 2.46 -1.19 9.96
N LEU A 28 1.74 -1.79 9.01
CA LEU A 28 0.38 -1.40 8.66
C LEU A 28 -0.58 -1.56 9.85
N LYS A 29 -0.48 -2.68 10.60
CA LYS A 29 -1.24 -2.88 11.85
C LYS A 29 -0.89 -1.82 12.90
N GLY A 30 0.40 -1.48 13.05
CA GLY A 30 0.83 -0.41 13.96
C GLY A 30 0.25 0.95 13.58
N PHE A 31 0.34 1.32 12.30
CA PHE A 31 -0.23 2.55 11.77
C PHE A 31 -1.74 2.64 11.92
N SER A 32 -2.46 1.51 11.95
CA SER A 32 -3.93 1.53 12.02
C SER A 32 -4.41 1.97 13.40
N GLN A 33 -3.52 1.97 14.38
CA GLN A 33 -3.76 2.46 15.73
C GLN A 33 -3.36 3.92 15.91
N VAL A 34 -2.85 4.58 14.86
CA VAL A 34 -2.36 5.97 14.92
C VAL A 34 -3.36 6.89 14.19
N PRO A 35 -4.18 7.68 14.91
CA PRO A 35 -5.30 8.43 14.30
C PRO A 35 -4.92 9.48 13.26
N TRP A 36 -3.68 9.97 13.31
CA TRP A 36 -3.16 10.97 12.37
C TRP A 36 -2.40 10.36 11.18
N ILE A 37 -2.39 9.04 11.03
CA ILE A 37 -1.82 8.36 9.86
C ILE A 37 -2.96 7.70 9.08
N THR A 38 -2.97 7.89 7.77
CA THR A 38 -3.85 7.17 6.84
C THR A 38 -3.01 6.50 5.79
N CYS A 39 -3.29 5.22 5.51
CA CYS A 39 -2.55 4.46 4.51
C CYS A 39 -3.44 3.93 3.40
N GLU A 40 -2.85 3.82 2.21
CA GLU A 40 -3.30 2.94 1.15
C GLU A 40 -2.12 2.08 0.70
N VAL A 41 -2.41 0.90 0.13
CA VAL A 41 -1.38 -0.02 -0.35
C VAL A 41 -1.58 -0.27 -1.83
N VAL A 42 -0.50 -0.23 -2.61
CA VAL A 42 -0.47 -0.66 -4.01
C VAL A 42 0.32 -1.94 -4.12
N MET A 43 -0.26 -2.93 -4.79
CA MET A 43 0.36 -4.22 -5.10
C MET A 43 0.51 -4.39 -6.61
N PHE A 44 1.62 -4.97 -7.07
CA PHE A 44 1.83 -5.27 -8.49
C PHE A 44 1.47 -6.70 -8.90
N LYS A 45 1.14 -7.56 -7.94
CA LYS A 45 0.62 -8.91 -8.16
C LYS A 45 -0.57 -9.16 -7.27
N ASP A 46 -1.58 -9.83 -7.82
CA ASP A 46 -2.74 -10.29 -7.07
C ASP A 46 -2.40 -11.57 -6.29
N LEU A 47 -1.55 -11.42 -5.25
CA LEU A 47 -1.11 -12.53 -4.41
C LEU A 47 -1.05 -12.08 -2.95
N ILE A 48 -1.97 -12.62 -2.14
CA ILE A 48 -2.07 -12.36 -0.71
C ILE A 48 -2.14 -13.72 0.00
N GLU A 49 -1.07 -14.08 0.70
CA GLU A 49 -0.96 -15.32 1.48
C GLU A 49 -1.11 -15.08 2.99
N TYR A 50 -1.00 -13.83 3.44
CA TYR A 50 -1.32 -13.44 4.82
C TYR A 50 -2.80 -13.08 4.93
N GLU A 51 -3.58 -13.90 5.64
CA GLU A 51 -5.01 -13.65 5.84
C GLU A 51 -5.28 -12.34 6.58
N GLU A 52 -4.37 -11.91 7.46
CA GLU A 52 -4.53 -10.69 8.25
C GLU A 52 -4.53 -9.42 7.39
N VAL A 53 -4.02 -9.49 6.16
CA VAL A 53 -4.09 -8.38 5.20
C VAL A 53 -5.54 -8.01 4.89
N LYS A 54 -6.45 -8.99 4.87
CA LYS A 54 -7.89 -8.75 4.61
C LYS A 54 -8.59 -8.02 5.76
N ALA A 55 -8.02 -8.09 6.97
CA ALA A 55 -8.54 -7.42 8.14
C ALA A 55 -8.00 -5.98 8.32
N LEU A 56 -7.06 -5.56 7.48
CA LEU A 56 -6.53 -4.20 7.54
C LEU A 56 -7.60 -3.18 7.12
N PRO A 57 -7.74 -2.05 7.81
CA PRO A 57 -8.73 -1.02 7.49
C PRO A 57 -8.32 -0.14 6.28
N TYR A 58 -7.36 -0.59 5.47
CA TYR A 58 -6.78 0.17 4.37
C TYR A 58 -7.28 -0.30 3.02
N LYS A 59 -7.36 0.65 2.09
CA LYS A 59 -7.60 0.33 0.70
C LYS A 59 -6.35 -0.29 0.08
N ILE A 60 -6.52 -1.46 -0.53
CA ILE A 60 -5.48 -2.15 -1.30
C ILE A 60 -5.84 -2.04 -2.78
N HIS A 61 -4.92 -1.51 -3.58
CA HIS A 61 -5.03 -1.39 -5.03
C HIS A 61 -4.14 -2.42 -5.70
N THR A 62 -4.72 -3.32 -6.47
CA THR A 62 -3.93 -4.27 -7.27
C THR A 62 -3.76 -3.74 -8.70
N ILE A 63 -2.51 -3.51 -9.09
CA ILE A 63 -2.10 -3.03 -10.41
C ILE A 63 -1.22 -4.11 -11.06
N PRO A 64 -1.80 -5.17 -11.64
CA PRO A 64 -1.02 -6.23 -12.25
C PRO A 64 -0.17 -5.69 -13.40
N ARG A 65 1.08 -6.14 -13.48
CA ARG A 65 2.03 -5.82 -14.55
C ARG A 65 2.17 -6.99 -15.52
N ALA A 66 2.06 -6.74 -16.81
CA ALA A 66 2.35 -7.76 -17.82
C ALA A 66 3.86 -8.04 -17.93
N VAL A 67 4.68 -6.98 -17.79
CA VAL A 67 6.14 -7.04 -17.86
C VAL A 67 6.77 -6.12 -16.81
N LYS A 68 8.06 -6.32 -16.51
CA LYS A 68 8.77 -5.55 -15.47
C LYS A 68 8.72 -4.03 -15.72
N LYS A 69 8.73 -3.60 -16.98
CA LYS A 69 8.68 -2.18 -17.41
C LYS A 69 7.34 -1.82 -18.05
N ASP A 70 6.25 -2.28 -17.46
CA ASP A 70 4.90 -2.01 -17.95
C ASP A 70 4.53 -0.53 -17.74
N LEU A 71 4.57 0.26 -18.82
CA LEU A 71 4.19 1.67 -18.81
C LEU A 71 2.73 1.88 -18.38
N SER A 72 1.84 0.94 -18.67
CA SER A 72 0.43 1.04 -18.26
C SER A 72 0.29 1.00 -16.74
N ALA A 73 1.09 0.18 -16.07
CA ALA A 73 1.13 0.11 -14.61
C ALA A 73 1.68 1.39 -13.99
N PHE A 74 2.65 2.04 -14.63
CA PHE A 74 3.13 3.35 -14.22
C PHE A 74 2.02 4.41 -14.27
N PHE A 75 1.24 4.47 -15.36
CA PHE A 75 0.11 5.41 -15.44
C PHE A 75 -0.99 5.11 -14.42
N LYS A 76 -1.27 3.82 -14.15
CA LYS A 76 -2.22 3.41 -13.10
C LYS A 76 -1.73 3.82 -11.72
N LEU A 77 -0.45 3.60 -11.39
CA LEU A 77 0.16 4.06 -10.14
C LEU A 77 0.09 5.58 -10.02
N ASN A 78 0.43 6.31 -11.08
CA ASN A 78 0.35 7.77 -11.12
C ASN A 78 -1.09 8.26 -10.87
N LYS A 79 -2.09 7.57 -11.42
CA LYS A 79 -3.51 7.85 -11.14
C LYS A 79 -3.84 7.62 -9.66
N THR A 80 -3.36 6.54 -9.06
CA THR A 80 -3.54 6.28 -7.62
C THR A 80 -2.89 7.38 -6.77
N ILE A 81 -1.66 7.77 -7.08
CA ILE A 81 -0.94 8.86 -6.40
C ILE A 81 -1.73 10.17 -6.51
N ASN A 82 -2.19 10.54 -7.70
CA ASN A 82 -2.93 11.79 -7.91
C ASN A 82 -4.30 11.80 -7.22
N ASN A 83 -4.93 10.65 -7.06
CA ASN A 83 -6.21 10.52 -6.36
C ASN A 83 -6.04 10.56 -4.83
N PHE A 84 -5.10 9.78 -4.31
CA PHE A 84 -4.87 9.67 -2.86
C PHE A 84 -4.16 10.91 -2.29
N LYS A 85 -3.27 11.51 -3.10
CA LYS A 85 -2.38 12.64 -2.75
C LYS A 85 -1.58 12.33 -1.48
N PRO A 86 -0.71 11.28 -1.51
CA PRO A 86 0.10 10.93 -0.35
C PRO A 86 1.14 12.02 -0.05
N ASP A 87 1.42 12.23 1.24
CA ASP A 87 2.58 13.00 1.70
C ASP A 87 3.87 12.17 1.57
N ILE A 88 3.75 10.83 1.70
CA ILE A 88 4.85 9.88 1.65
C ILE A 88 4.49 8.71 0.72
N VAL A 89 5.41 8.35 -0.19
CA VAL A 89 5.38 7.10 -0.94
C VAL A 89 6.51 6.22 -0.42
N HIS A 90 6.19 5.00 0.03
CA HIS A 90 7.15 4.07 0.62
C HIS A 90 7.13 2.71 -0.09
#